data_AF-A0A108A574-F1
#
_entry.id   AF-A0A108A574-F1
#
_cell.length_a   1.000
_cell.length_b   1.000
_cell.length_c   1.000
_cell.angle_alpha   90.00
_cell.angle_beta   90.00
_cell.angle_gamma   90.00
#
_symmetry.space_group_name_H-M   'P 1'
#
loop_
_entity.id
_entity.type
_entity.pdbx_description
1 polymer ?
#
loop_
_entity_poly.entity_id
_entity_poly.type
_entity_poly.pdbx_seq_one_letter_code
_entity_poly.pdbx_strand_id
1 'polypeptide(L)'
;MTVVSRDAGTDKTIDFRAILTKIKEQRPDVIVYGGMDATGGLFARQAAQRAIGAKLLAGDGVCTPEVADLAGPAEKSIVCSVAGMPLLDVVKM
;
A
#
# COMPACT_ATOMS: atom_id res chain seq x y z
N MET A 1 12.72 1.42 -15.19
CA MET A 1 11.57 0.95 -14.40
C MET A 1 10.82 -0.06 -15.24
N THR A 2 10.61 -1.28 -14.72
CA THR A 2 9.89 -2.35 -15.44
C THR A 2 8.61 -2.69 -14.69
N VAL A 3 7.48 -2.76 -15.39
CA VAL A 3 6.20 -3.11 -14.78
C VAL A 3 5.98 -4.62 -14.92
N VAL A 4 5.88 -5.33 -13.79
CA VAL A 4 5.72 -6.80 -13.76
C VAL A 4 4.26 -7.26 -13.65
N SER A 5 3.37 -6.47 -13.06
CA SER A 5 1.91 -6.64 -13.19
C SER A 5 1.16 -5.31 -13.25
N ARG A 6 -0.09 -5.42 -13.70
CA ARG A 6 -1.16 -4.47 -13.44
C ARG A 6 -2.37 -5.28 -13.00
N ASP A 7 -2.93 -4.93 -11.86
CA ASP A 7 -4.07 -5.59 -11.26
C ASP A 7 -5.02 -4.51 -10.73
N ALA A 8 -6.31 -4.82 -10.64
CA ALA A 8 -7.31 -3.87 -10.22
C ALA A 8 -8.36 -4.53 -9.33
N GLY A 9 -8.89 -3.75 -8.40
CA GLY A 9 -10.10 -4.06 -7.65
C GLY A 9 -11.11 -2.92 -7.83
N THR A 10 -11.96 -2.76 -6.83
CA THR A 10 -12.93 -1.67 -6.69
C THR A 10 -12.72 -0.96 -5.37
N ASP A 11 -13.41 0.16 -5.17
CA ASP A 11 -13.52 0.87 -3.90
C ASP A 11 -14.09 0.00 -2.75
N LYS A 12 -14.70 -1.14 -3.07
CA LYS A 12 -15.27 -2.10 -2.12
C LYS A 12 -14.44 -3.37 -1.94
N THR A 13 -13.29 -3.47 -2.60
CA THR A 13 -12.47 -4.69 -2.50
C THR A 13 -11.80 -4.77 -1.14
N ILE A 14 -12.11 -5.84 -0.39
CA ILE A 14 -11.54 -6.14 0.92
C ILE A 14 -10.72 -7.44 0.95
N ASP A 15 -10.81 -8.26 -0.09
CA ASP A 15 -10.06 -9.51 -0.24
C ASP A 15 -9.08 -9.39 -1.41
N PHE A 16 -7.78 -9.36 -1.09
CA PHE A 16 -6.71 -9.21 -2.08
C PHE A 16 -5.92 -10.51 -2.29
N ARG A 17 -6.41 -11.65 -1.78
CA ARG A 17 -5.64 -12.91 -1.77
C ARG A 17 -5.15 -13.32 -3.16
N ALA A 18 -6.00 -13.27 -4.17
CA ALA A 18 -5.64 -13.68 -5.54
C ALA A 18 -4.59 -12.75 -6.16
N ILE A 19 -4.79 -11.43 -6.04
CA ILE A 19 -3.84 -10.41 -6.54
C ILE A 19 -2.49 -10.56 -5.83
N LEU A 20 -2.49 -10.71 -4.50
CA LEU A 20 -1.26 -10.83 -3.71
C LEU A 20 -0.52 -12.14 -3.97
N THR A 21 -1.20 -13.23 -4.29
CA THR A 21 -0.55 -14.48 -4.72
C THR A 21 0.25 -14.24 -6.01
N LYS A 22 -0.37 -13.64 -7.02
CA LYS A 22 0.30 -13.28 -8.28
C LYS A 22 1.47 -12.32 -8.04
N ILE A 23 1.27 -11.27 -7.24
CA ILE A 23 2.32 -10.31 -6.89
C ILE A 23 3.51 -11.01 -6.22
N LYS A 24 3.26 -11.94 -5.28
CA LYS A 24 4.32 -12.66 -4.58
C LYS A 24 5.20 -13.48 -5.54
N GLU A 25 4.61 -14.15 -6.51
CA GLU A 25 5.34 -14.93 -7.52
C GLU A 25 6.24 -14.05 -8.40
N GLN A 26 5.80 -12.82 -8.67
CA GLN A 26 6.55 -11.85 -9.48
C GLN A 26 7.71 -11.19 -8.74
N ARG A 27 7.73 -11.26 -7.40
CA ARG A 27 8.79 -10.70 -6.53
C ARG A 27 9.13 -9.24 -6.88
N PRO A 28 8.16 -8.31 -6.88
CA PRO A 28 8.45 -6.92 -7.17
C PRO A 28 9.28 -6.28 -6.06
N ASP A 29 10.08 -5.28 -6.42
CA ASP A 29 10.79 -4.45 -5.44
C ASP A 29 9.84 -3.50 -4.69
N VAL A 30 8.79 -3.04 -5.39
CA VAL A 30 7.84 -2.01 -4.94
C VAL A 30 6.46 -2.27 -5.52
N ILE A 31 5.41 -1.95 -4.77
CA ILE A 31 4.02 -1.96 -5.23
C ILE A 31 3.49 -0.53 -5.23
N VAL A 32 2.94 -0.07 -6.35
CA VAL A 32 2.21 1.20 -6.41
C VAL A 32 0.72 0.90 -6.24
N TYR A 33 0.09 1.53 -5.26
CA TYR A 33 -1.29 1.32 -4.89
C TYR A 33 -2.12 2.59 -5.11
N GLY A 34 -3.16 2.47 -5.95
CA GLY A 34 -4.15 3.52 -6.17
C GLY A 34 -5.46 3.16 -5.48
N GLY A 35 -5.73 3.80 -4.35
CA GLY A 35 -6.94 3.60 -3.55
C GLY A 35 -6.94 4.50 -2.32
N MET A 36 -7.89 4.25 -1.43
CA MET A 36 -8.07 5.01 -0.18
C MET A 36 -7.73 4.14 1.03
N ASP A 37 -7.51 4.80 2.17
CA ASP A 37 -7.31 4.27 3.51
C ASP A 37 -7.89 2.86 3.77
N ALA A 38 -9.20 2.67 3.64
CA ALA A 38 -9.91 1.42 3.89
C ALA A 38 -9.32 0.26 3.08
N THR A 39 -9.15 0.49 1.78
CA THR A 39 -8.66 -0.52 0.84
C THR A 39 -7.14 -0.67 0.88
N GLY A 40 -6.40 0.43 1.06
CA GLY A 40 -4.94 0.46 1.13
C GLY A 40 -4.38 -0.16 2.41
N GLY A 41 -4.99 0.13 3.55
CA GLY A 41 -4.63 -0.49 4.82
C GLY A 41 -4.87 -2.00 4.82
N LEU A 42 -6.03 -2.46 4.32
CA LEU A 42 -6.32 -3.88 4.16
C LEU A 42 -5.36 -4.58 3.18
N PHE A 43 -5.02 -3.92 2.07
CA PHE A 43 -4.03 -4.43 1.12
C PHE A 43 -2.66 -4.60 1.79
N ALA A 44 -2.16 -3.56 2.48
CA ALA A 44 -0.88 -3.60 3.18
C ALA A 44 -0.83 -4.71 4.23
N ARG A 45 -1.89 -4.84 5.04
CA ARG A 45 -2.02 -5.90 6.04
C ARG A 45 -1.95 -7.29 5.42
N GLN A 46 -2.71 -7.53 4.35
CA GLN A 46 -2.73 -8.84 3.68
C GLN A 46 -1.42 -9.14 2.95
N ALA A 47 -0.74 -8.12 2.41
CA ALA A 47 0.57 -8.27 1.79
C ALA A 47 1.63 -8.69 2.83
N ALA A 48 1.66 -8.02 3.99
CA ALA A 48 2.53 -8.36 5.10
C ALA A 48 2.28 -9.78 5.65
N GLN A 49 1.00 -10.17 5.82
CA GLN A 49 0.62 -11.53 6.22
C GLN A 49 1.10 -12.60 5.23
N ARG A 50 1.32 -12.24 3.97
CA ARG A 50 1.85 -13.12 2.91
C ARG A 50 3.36 -13.06 2.79
N ALA A 51 4.06 -12.36 3.69
CA ALA A 51 5.50 -12.14 3.67
C ALA A 51 5.98 -11.48 2.36
N ILE A 52 5.19 -10.56 1.81
CA ILE A 52 5.61 -9.70 0.71
C ILE A 52 6.35 -8.52 1.33
N GLY A 53 7.67 -8.43 1.11
CA GLY A 53 8.53 -7.39 1.69
C GLY A 53 8.61 -6.10 0.86
N ALA A 54 7.90 -6.02 -0.26
CA ALA A 54 7.87 -4.83 -1.11
C ALA A 54 7.21 -3.65 -0.36
N LYS A 55 7.78 -2.45 -0.50
CA LYS A 55 7.14 -1.23 0.02
C LYS A 55 5.90 -0.90 -0.80
N LEU A 56 4.88 -0.38 -0.12
CA LEU A 56 3.65 0.09 -0.74
C LEU A 56 3.73 1.60 -0.96
N LEU A 57 3.86 2.04 -2.21
CA LEU A 57 3.78 3.44 -2.58
C LEU A 57 2.32 3.82 -2.84
N ALA A 58 1.82 4.87 -2.22
CA ALA A 58 0.44 5.30 -2.37
C ALA A 58 0.29 6.83 -2.46
N GLY A 59 -0.90 7.28 -2.83
CA GLY A 59 -1.28 8.69 -2.74
C GLY A 59 -1.70 9.11 -1.33
N ASP A 60 -2.09 10.38 -1.22
CA ASP A 60 -2.53 11.05 0.01
C ASP A 60 -3.70 10.36 0.70
N GLY A 61 -4.59 9.75 -0.07
CA GLY A 61 -5.74 9.00 0.43
C GLY A 61 -5.39 7.81 1.33
N VAL A 62 -4.12 7.37 1.37
CA VAL A 62 -3.63 6.31 2.27
C VAL A 62 -2.73 6.88 3.39
N CYS A 63 -2.54 8.21 3.45
CA CYS A 63 -1.83 8.89 4.53
C CYS A 63 -2.79 9.39 5.63
N THR A 64 -3.77 8.59 6.04
CA THR A 64 -4.73 8.99 7.08
C THR A 64 -4.48 8.24 8.39
N PRO A 65 -4.84 8.80 9.57
CA PRO A 65 -4.69 8.10 10.84
C PRO A 65 -5.37 6.72 10.88
N GLU A 66 -6.48 6.56 10.17
CA GLU A 66 -7.26 5.32 10.10
C GLU A 66 -6.48 4.18 9.45
N VAL A 67 -5.49 4.48 8.61
CA VAL A 67 -4.65 3.46 7.97
C VAL A 67 -3.84 2.67 8.99
N ALA A 68 -3.42 3.29 10.10
CA ALA A 68 -2.70 2.59 11.16
C ALA A 68 -3.55 1.45 11.76
N ASP A 69 -4.84 1.70 12.00
CA ASP A 69 -5.76 0.70 12.54
C ASP A 69 -6.03 -0.43 11.53
N LEU A 70 -6.13 -0.09 10.25
CA LEU A 70 -6.44 -1.03 9.17
C LEU A 70 -5.23 -1.90 8.79
N ALA A 71 -4.06 -1.29 8.68
CA ALA A 71 -2.80 -1.93 8.30
C ALA A 71 -2.12 -2.64 9.47
N GLY A 72 -2.32 -2.14 10.70
CA GLY A 72 -1.58 -2.58 11.88
C GLY A 72 -0.08 -2.40 11.68
N PRO A 73 0.76 -3.39 12.07
CA PRO A 73 2.22 -3.29 11.90
C PRO A 73 2.68 -3.08 10.46
N ALA A 74 1.84 -3.40 9.46
CA ALA A 74 2.15 -3.20 8.05
C ALA A 74 2.13 -1.74 7.60
N GLU A 75 1.60 -0.82 8.41
CA GLU A 75 1.65 0.64 8.17
C GLU A 75 3.08 1.10 7.84
N LYS A 76 4.09 0.57 8.53
CA LYS A 76 5.51 0.89 8.34
C LYS A 76 6.05 0.57 6.93
N SER A 77 5.34 -0.23 6.16
CA SER A 77 5.70 -0.55 4.77
C SER A 77 5.11 0.43 3.75
N ILE A 78 4.19 1.29 4.20
CA ILE A 78 3.50 2.26 3.37
C ILE A 78 4.36 3.53 3.31
N VAL A 79 4.57 4.02 2.10
CA VAL A 79 5.14 5.34 1.83
C VAL A 79 4.13 6.04 0.94
N CYS A 80 3.59 7.15 1.41
CA CYS A 80 2.52 7.82 0.70
C CYS A 80 2.88 9.30 0.48
N SER A 81 2.44 9.85 -0.66
CA SER A 81 2.65 11.26 -0.96
C SER A 81 1.53 12.10 -0.38
N VAL A 82 1.84 13.25 0.22
CA VAL A 82 0.83 14.22 0.69
C VAL A 82 0.95 15.51 -0.10
N ALA A 83 -0.10 15.88 -0.82
CA ALA A 83 -0.12 17.12 -1.59
C ALA A 83 -0.05 18.33 -0.66
N GLY A 84 0.84 19.29 -0.97
CA GLY A 84 0.97 20.53 -0.21
C GLY A 84 1.68 20.40 1.14
N MET A 85 2.20 19.22 1.50
CA MET A 85 3.00 19.06 2.72
C MET A 85 4.29 19.90 2.62
N PRO A 86 4.59 20.73 3.63
CA PRO A 86 5.85 21.47 3.67
C PRO A 86 7.05 20.52 3.66
N LEU A 87 8.11 20.87 2.93
CA LEU A 87 9.35 20.07 2.88
C LEU A 87 9.94 19.79 4.28
N LEU A 88 9.75 20.71 5.23
CA LEU A 88 10.19 20.56 6.62
C LEU A 88 9.46 19.44 7.38
N ASP A 89 8.27 19.06 6.93
CA ASP A 89 7.45 18.03 7.57
C ASP A 89 7.60 16.66 6.90
N VAL A 90 8.07 16.61 5.64
CA VAL A 90 8.40 15.36 4.93
C VAL A 90 9.52 14.58 5.63
N VAL A 91 10.44 15.26 6.34
CA VAL A 91 11.56 14.62 7.05
C VAL A 91 11.13 14.00 8.40
N LYS A 92 9.89 14.22 8.84
CA LYS A 92 9.36 13.74 10.13
C LYS A 92 8.44 12.52 10.00
N MET A 93 8.12 12.10 8.77
CA MET A 93 7.42 10.84 8.44
C MET A 93 8.41 9.68 8.41
#